data_AF-A0A246GK51-F1
#
_entry.id   AF-A0A246GK51-F1
#
_cell.length_a   1.000
_cell.length_b   1.000
_cell.length_c   1.000
_cell.angle_alpha   90.00
_cell.angle_beta   90.00
_cell.angle_gamma   90.00
#
_symmetry.space_group_name_H-M   'P 1'
#
loop_
_entity.id
_entity.type
_entity.pdbx_description
1 polymer ?
#
loop_
_entity_poly.entity_id
_entity_poly.type
_entity_poly.pdbx_seq_one_letter_code
_entity_poly.pdbx_strand_id
1 'polypeptide(L)'
;MLIASLSVLSCQKENITEDKTVNYPENTAFNNLKNRYDDSYDSKKTYTLTEKREIPVQFNILYKKGKRGNRITDQDVQKQIQILNESFQGKDGDFRNTPQEFSKLASGDTKISFVLKGINRKETEFDAALGQQEWFKTKEYGFLAENTKKTLNIWILDSLYDEDGDDFAGYASPLSGDRNYWGIALNSLYFYDPSPSNQNLIKVGHTKGKILVHEVGHYFGLYHLSGPKGNCGYDLVSDTPPAPKEHYGFQKHPLKEVCHGVEYPQMFVNYMDYTADEQRTMFTKGQANKMFFTFQDGKPHQKLGLKK
;
A
#
# COMPACT_ATOMS: atom_id res chain seq x y z
N MET A 1 -21.84 -27.59 9.08
CA MET A 1 -21.22 -26.32 9.50
C MET A 1 -20.16 -25.98 8.47
N LEU A 2 -20.50 -25.16 7.47
CA LEU A 2 -19.49 -24.58 6.57
C LEU A 2 -18.73 -23.54 7.39
N ILE A 3 -17.43 -23.76 7.55
CA ILE A 3 -16.51 -22.76 8.07
C ILE A 3 -16.43 -21.71 6.96
N ALA A 4 -17.16 -20.60 7.11
CA ALA A 4 -16.90 -19.41 6.31
C ALA A 4 -15.43 -19.05 6.54
N SER A 5 -14.62 -19.08 5.48
CA SER A 5 -13.30 -18.51 5.48
C SER A 5 -13.45 -17.09 6.00
N LEU A 6 -12.81 -16.78 7.12
CA LEU A 6 -12.60 -15.39 7.49
C LEU A 6 -11.83 -14.80 6.32
N SER A 7 -12.44 -13.87 5.57
CA SER A 7 -11.76 -13.13 4.52
C SER A 7 -10.58 -12.43 5.17
N VAL A 8 -9.42 -13.05 4.97
CA VAL A 8 -8.14 -12.58 5.47
C VAL A 8 -7.77 -11.41 4.59
N LEU A 9 -7.31 -10.30 5.16
CA LEU A 9 -6.85 -9.13 4.42
C LEU A 9 -6.07 -9.55 3.17
N SER A 10 -6.56 -9.24 1.98
CA SER A 10 -5.84 -9.49 0.72
C SER A 10 -5.46 -8.16 0.08
N CYS A 11 -4.16 -7.98 -0.16
CA CYS A 11 -3.60 -6.97 -1.08
C CYS A 11 -2.84 -7.71 -2.19
N GLN A 12 -2.56 -7.02 -3.30
CA GLN A 12 -1.97 -7.61 -4.48
C GLN A 12 -0.56 -8.13 -4.21
N LYS A 13 -0.39 -9.45 -4.30
CA LYS A 13 0.94 -10.09 -4.26
C LYS A 13 1.83 -9.58 -5.40
N GLU A 14 3.10 -9.37 -5.11
CA GLU A 14 4.08 -9.02 -6.12
C GLU A 14 4.41 -10.25 -6.97
N ASN A 15 4.16 -10.20 -8.28
CA ASN A 15 4.53 -11.27 -9.18
C ASN A 15 5.87 -10.95 -9.88
N ILE A 16 6.96 -11.66 -9.51
CA ILE A 16 8.18 -11.74 -10.34
C ILE A 16 7.92 -12.81 -11.41
N THR A 17 7.46 -12.42 -12.60
CA THR A 17 7.57 -13.32 -13.75
C THR A 17 8.94 -13.10 -14.40
N GLU A 18 9.83 -14.09 -14.29
CA GLU A 18 11.13 -14.12 -14.99
C GLU A 18 10.98 -14.11 -16.52
N ASP A 19 9.76 -14.32 -17.03
CA ASP A 19 9.47 -14.38 -18.45
C ASP A 19 9.04 -13.01 -19.02
N LYS A 20 10.03 -12.29 -19.57
CA LYS A 20 9.85 -11.02 -20.30
C LYS A 20 9.16 -11.20 -21.67
N THR A 21 8.74 -12.42 -22.05
CA THR A 21 8.33 -12.71 -23.44
C THR A 21 6.88 -13.17 -23.64
N VAL A 22 6.11 -13.45 -22.58
CA VAL A 22 4.71 -13.87 -22.74
C VAL A 22 3.79 -12.65 -22.86
N ASN A 23 3.52 -12.26 -24.11
CA ASN A 23 2.54 -11.27 -24.51
C ASN A 23 1.19 -11.98 -24.69
N TYR A 24 0.29 -11.90 -23.70
CA TYR A 24 -1.09 -12.39 -23.86
C TYR A 24 -1.91 -11.35 -24.64
N PRO A 25 -2.53 -11.69 -25.78
CA PRO A 25 -3.09 -10.69 -26.70
C PRO A 25 -4.34 -9.93 -26.20
N GLU A 26 -4.95 -10.26 -25.05
CA GLU A 26 -6.30 -9.74 -24.72
C GLU A 26 -6.50 -9.17 -23.31
N ASN A 27 -5.46 -8.92 -22.50
CA ASN A 27 -5.67 -8.23 -21.21
C ASN A 27 -4.60 -7.16 -20.93
N THR A 28 -4.90 -5.92 -21.33
CA THR A 28 -4.05 -4.74 -21.11
C THR A 28 -3.89 -4.40 -19.63
N ALA A 29 -4.84 -4.75 -18.75
CA ALA A 29 -4.70 -4.54 -17.30
C ALA A 29 -3.62 -5.46 -16.70
N PHE A 30 -3.59 -6.73 -17.09
CA PHE A 30 -2.57 -7.70 -16.63
C PHE A 30 -1.17 -7.41 -17.20
N ASN A 31 -1.09 -6.99 -18.47
CA ASN A 31 0.18 -6.60 -19.09
C ASN A 31 0.74 -5.29 -18.50
N ASN A 32 -0.12 -4.36 -18.06
CA ASN A 32 0.29 -3.16 -17.35
C ASN A 32 0.75 -3.41 -15.91
N LEU A 33 0.37 -4.55 -15.31
CA LEU A 33 0.77 -4.98 -13.96
C LEU A 33 2.05 -5.84 -13.95
N LYS A 34 2.51 -6.32 -15.12
CA LYS A 34 3.77 -7.07 -15.26
C LYS A 34 4.97 -6.13 -15.20
N ASN A 35 5.93 -6.48 -14.36
CA ASN A 35 7.15 -5.73 -13.98
C ASN A 35 6.90 -4.54 -13.02
N ARG A 36 6.58 -4.84 -11.75
CA ARG A 36 6.71 -3.88 -10.62
C ARG A 36 8.15 -3.45 -10.32
N TYR A 37 9.13 -4.01 -11.04
CA TYR A 37 10.54 -3.98 -10.69
C TYR A 37 11.27 -2.87 -11.44
N ASP A 38 12.10 -2.17 -10.68
CA ASP A 38 13.27 -1.52 -11.22
C ASP A 38 14.49 -2.27 -10.66
N ASP A 39 14.98 -3.24 -11.44
CA ASP A 39 16.09 -4.13 -11.11
C ASP A 39 17.42 -3.38 -10.85
N SER A 40 17.45 -2.06 -11.07
CA SER A 40 18.63 -1.23 -10.81
C SER A 40 18.71 -0.68 -9.37
N TYR A 41 17.74 -1.00 -8.51
CA TYR A 41 17.85 -0.70 -7.08
C TYR A 41 18.95 -1.56 -6.43
N ASP A 42 19.86 -0.91 -5.72
CA ASP A 42 20.93 -1.57 -4.97
C ASP A 42 20.80 -1.21 -3.49
N SER A 43 20.42 -2.19 -2.66
CA SER A 43 20.21 -1.99 -1.22
C SER A 43 21.48 -1.59 -0.46
N LYS A 44 22.67 -1.75 -1.06
CA LYS A 44 23.95 -1.31 -0.49
C LYS A 44 24.25 0.16 -0.75
N LYS A 45 23.53 0.80 -1.68
CA LYS A 45 23.68 2.23 -1.98
C LYS A 45 22.78 3.06 -1.10
N THR A 46 23.31 4.19 -0.66
CA THR A 46 22.51 5.24 -0.02
C THR A 46 21.95 6.16 -1.10
N TYR A 47 20.63 6.22 -1.18
CA TYR A 47 19.90 7.21 -1.94
C TYR A 47 19.52 8.35 -1.01
N THR A 48 19.53 9.58 -1.53
CA THR A 48 19.18 10.75 -0.74
C THR A 48 18.08 11.53 -1.44
N LEU A 49 17.25 12.20 -0.65
CA LEU A 49 16.37 13.23 -1.14
C LEU A 49 17.09 14.57 -0.97
N THR A 50 17.30 15.29 -2.08
CA THR A 50 17.87 16.64 -2.07
C THR A 50 16.96 17.64 -1.34
N GLU A 51 15.66 17.35 -1.32
CA GLU A 51 14.64 18.13 -0.61
C GLU A 51 13.52 17.22 -0.11
N LYS A 52 12.84 17.63 0.96
CA LYS A 52 11.64 16.93 1.47
C LYS A 52 10.59 16.84 0.36
N ARG A 53 9.98 15.67 0.19
CA ARG A 53 8.88 15.48 -0.78
C ARG A 53 7.54 15.77 -0.12
N GLU A 54 6.81 16.74 -0.66
CA GLU A 54 5.43 17.04 -0.25
C GLU A 54 4.50 16.62 -1.38
N ILE A 55 3.92 15.43 -1.24
CA ILE A 55 3.15 14.72 -2.27
C ILE A 55 1.71 15.26 -2.26
N PRO A 56 1.25 15.91 -3.34
CA PRO A 56 -0.16 16.25 -3.49
C PRO A 56 -0.98 14.98 -3.70
N VAL A 57 -2.07 14.83 -2.94
CA VAL A 57 -2.94 13.65 -2.97
C VAL A 57 -4.33 14.02 -3.47
N GLN A 58 -4.78 13.34 -4.53
CA GLN A 58 -6.14 13.44 -5.05
C GLN A 58 -6.93 12.20 -4.66
N PHE A 59 -8.02 12.38 -3.91
CA PHE A 59 -8.97 11.30 -3.64
C PHE A 59 -10.10 11.31 -4.67
N ASN A 60 -10.42 10.13 -5.20
CA ASN A 60 -11.51 9.89 -6.14
C ASN A 60 -12.43 8.82 -5.52
N ILE A 61 -13.48 9.25 -4.82
CA ILE A 61 -14.39 8.37 -4.09
C ILE A 61 -15.54 7.98 -5.02
N LEU A 62 -15.58 6.71 -5.39
CA LEU A 62 -16.63 6.11 -6.19
C LEU A 62 -17.43 5.18 -5.29
N TYR A 63 -18.68 5.56 -5.03
CA TYR A 63 -19.48 4.93 -3.99
C TYR A 63 -20.82 4.41 -4.50
N LYS A 64 -21.32 3.35 -3.86
CA LYS A 64 -22.67 2.84 -4.01
C LYS A 64 -23.58 3.46 -2.95
N LYS A 65 -24.82 3.76 -3.30
CA LYS A 65 -25.77 4.35 -2.34
C LYS A 65 -25.95 3.44 -1.12
N GLY A 66 -25.87 4.02 0.08
CA GLY A 66 -26.04 3.29 1.34
C GLY A 66 -24.84 2.44 1.79
N LYS A 67 -23.79 2.32 0.97
CA LYS A 67 -22.53 1.61 1.31
C LYS A 67 -21.53 2.53 2.02
N ARG A 68 -20.33 2.03 2.33
CA ARG A 68 -19.36 2.69 3.20
C ARG A 68 -18.78 3.95 2.56
N GLY A 69 -18.48 3.92 1.27
CA GLY A 69 -17.96 5.04 0.49
C GLY A 69 -18.87 6.27 0.52
N ASN A 70 -20.20 6.06 0.51
CA ASN A 70 -21.21 7.12 0.63
C ASN A 70 -21.09 7.90 1.95
N ARG A 71 -20.56 7.27 3.00
CA ARG A 71 -20.44 7.82 4.36
C ARG A 71 -19.05 8.38 4.67
N ILE A 72 -18.07 8.25 3.78
CA ILE A 72 -16.75 8.88 3.96
C ILE A 72 -16.94 10.39 3.91
N THR A 73 -16.67 11.10 5.01
CA THR A 73 -16.75 12.56 5.07
C THR A 73 -15.44 13.20 4.64
N ASP A 74 -15.43 14.51 4.38
CA ASP A 74 -14.20 15.24 4.11
C ASP A 74 -13.29 15.27 5.34
N GLN A 75 -13.85 15.20 6.55
CA GLN A 75 -13.09 15.07 7.80
C GLN A 75 -12.36 13.73 7.86
N ASP A 76 -12.99 12.64 7.43
CA ASP A 76 -12.33 11.32 7.35
C ASP A 76 -11.16 11.35 6.37
N VAL A 77 -11.32 12.04 5.23
CA VAL A 77 -10.24 12.21 4.24
C VAL A 77 -9.08 13.05 4.81
N GLN A 78 -9.38 14.15 5.51
CA GLN A 78 -8.35 14.94 6.18
C GLN A 78 -7.64 14.13 7.26
N LYS A 79 -8.38 13.31 8.02
CA LYS A 79 -7.80 12.43 9.03
C LYS A 79 -6.92 11.36 8.40
N GLN A 80 -7.30 10.82 7.24
CA GLN A 80 -6.45 9.88 6.49
C GLN A 80 -5.14 10.53 6.02
N ILE A 81 -5.17 11.80 5.57
CA ILE A 81 -3.94 12.56 5.25
C ILE A 81 -3.08 12.77 6.50
N GLN A 82 -3.69 13.04 7.65
CA GLN A 82 -2.98 13.12 8.92
C GLN A 82 -2.31 11.78 9.27
N ILE A 83 -3.03 10.66 9.17
CA ILE A 83 -2.50 9.30 9.41
C ILE A 83 -1.31 9.01 8.51
N LEU A 84 -1.41 9.31 7.21
CA LEU A 84 -0.28 9.16 6.28
C LEU A 84 0.94 9.98 6.73
N ASN A 85 0.74 11.24 7.10
CA ASN A 85 1.84 12.07 7.59
C ASN A 85 2.42 11.57 8.92
N GLU A 86 1.58 11.11 9.86
CA GLU A 86 2.01 10.56 11.14
C GLU A 86 2.84 9.29 10.96
N SER A 87 2.38 8.36 10.11
CA SER A 87 3.09 7.11 9.82
C SER A 87 4.41 7.32 9.08
N PHE A 88 4.44 8.20 8.06
CA PHE A 88 5.67 8.47 7.30
C PHE A 88 6.68 9.37 8.04
N GLN A 89 6.25 10.06 9.11
CA GLN A 89 7.11 10.89 9.97
C GLN A 89 7.34 10.29 11.36
N GLY A 90 6.94 9.03 11.61
CA GLY A 90 7.12 8.34 12.90
C GLY A 90 6.53 9.10 14.09
N LYS A 91 5.44 9.82 13.85
CA LYS A 91 4.65 10.58 14.84
C LYS A 91 3.35 9.87 15.22
N ASP A 92 3.07 8.74 14.59
CA ASP A 92 1.97 7.86 14.98
C ASP A 92 2.11 7.49 16.47
N GLY A 93 1.05 7.68 17.26
CA GLY A 93 1.07 7.39 18.69
C GLY A 93 1.36 5.92 18.99
N ASP A 94 1.03 5.01 18.07
CA ASP A 94 1.33 3.59 18.20
C ASP A 94 2.83 3.30 18.01
N PHE A 95 3.63 4.23 17.44
CA PHE A 95 5.09 4.09 17.25
C PHE A 95 5.86 3.76 18.54
N ARG A 96 5.38 4.25 19.68
CA ARG A 96 5.96 3.92 21.00
C ARG A 96 5.86 2.44 21.38
N ASN A 97 4.99 1.68 20.69
CA ASN A 97 4.77 0.26 20.91
C ASN A 97 5.72 -0.62 20.06
N THR A 98 6.56 -0.03 19.20
CA THR A 98 7.57 -0.77 18.44
C THR A 98 8.53 -1.49 19.41
N PRO A 99 8.69 -2.82 19.31
CA PRO A 99 9.63 -3.58 20.14
C PRO A 99 11.04 -3.02 20.09
N GLN A 100 11.74 -3.08 21.23
CA GLN A 100 13.09 -2.50 21.37
C GLN A 100 14.07 -3.06 20.34
N GLU A 101 13.95 -4.34 19.97
CA GLU A 101 14.78 -4.99 18.94
C GLU A 101 14.70 -4.32 17.56
N PHE A 102 13.54 -3.75 17.21
CA PHE A 102 13.32 -3.07 15.92
C PHE A 102 13.47 -1.54 16.00
N SER A 103 13.45 -0.95 17.20
CA SER A 103 13.50 0.50 17.41
C SER A 103 14.67 1.20 16.70
N LYS A 104 15.84 0.55 16.64
CA LYS A 104 17.03 1.09 15.96
C LYS A 104 16.96 1.04 14.44
N LEU A 105 16.11 0.18 13.90
CA LEU A 105 15.89 -0.01 12.46
C LEU A 105 14.81 0.93 11.93
N ALA A 106 13.92 1.42 12.80
CA ALA A 106 12.88 2.39 12.43
C ALA A 106 13.50 3.64 11.78
N SER A 107 12.92 4.05 10.65
CA SER A 107 13.30 5.27 9.95
C SER A 107 13.08 6.51 10.80
N GLY A 108 12.03 6.52 11.61
CA GLY A 108 11.59 7.67 12.37
C GLY A 108 10.96 8.72 11.47
N ASP A 109 11.65 9.19 10.43
CA ASP A 109 11.11 10.16 9.46
C ASP A 109 11.60 9.83 8.05
N THR A 110 10.68 9.44 7.17
CA THR A 110 10.97 9.14 5.77
C THR A 110 11.22 10.40 4.93
N LYS A 111 11.04 11.62 5.43
CA LYS A 111 11.11 12.87 4.64
C LYS A 111 10.09 12.95 3.48
N ILE A 112 9.08 12.10 3.50
CA ILE A 112 7.92 12.16 2.61
C ILE A 112 6.73 12.65 3.44
N SER A 113 5.97 13.58 2.89
CA SER A 113 4.77 14.15 3.50
C SER A 113 3.68 14.30 2.46
N PHE A 114 2.44 14.41 2.91
CA PHE A 114 1.27 14.41 2.04
C PHE A 114 0.42 15.64 2.30
N VAL A 115 -0.09 16.25 1.23
CA VAL A 115 -1.01 17.37 1.29
C VAL A 115 -2.24 17.07 0.45
N LEU A 116 -3.43 17.32 0.98
CA LEU A 116 -4.66 17.13 0.22
C LEU A 116 -4.68 18.12 -0.95
N LYS A 117 -4.81 17.59 -2.17
CA LYS A 117 -5.03 18.38 -3.37
C LYS A 117 -6.52 18.57 -3.67
N GLY A 118 -7.31 17.51 -3.50
CA GLY A 118 -8.74 17.55 -3.80
C GLY A 118 -9.45 16.23 -3.48
N ILE A 119 -10.77 16.31 -3.48
CA ILE A 119 -11.68 15.20 -3.27
C ILE A 119 -12.74 15.26 -4.37
N ASN A 120 -12.81 14.20 -5.17
CA ASN A 120 -13.88 13.97 -6.12
C ASN A 120 -14.79 12.87 -5.58
N ARG A 121 -16.09 12.98 -5.85
CA ARG A 121 -17.11 12.03 -5.40
C ARG A 121 -18.07 11.73 -6.55
N LYS A 122 -18.38 10.45 -6.78
CA LYS A 122 -19.37 10.03 -7.78
C LYS A 122 -20.07 8.76 -7.32
N GLU A 123 -21.39 8.77 -7.41
CA GLU A 123 -22.22 7.58 -7.21
C GLU A 123 -22.09 6.65 -8.43
N THR A 124 -22.01 5.35 -8.17
CA THR A 124 -21.82 4.30 -9.18
C THR A 124 -22.52 3.02 -8.74
N GLU A 125 -22.89 2.17 -9.71
CA GLU A 125 -23.43 0.83 -9.46
C GLU A 125 -22.42 -0.28 -9.84
N PHE A 126 -21.27 0.06 -10.41
CA PHE A 126 -20.28 -0.89 -10.88
C PHE A 126 -19.46 -1.49 -9.73
N ASP A 127 -19.13 -2.77 -9.85
CA ASP A 127 -18.14 -3.46 -9.02
C ASP A 127 -16.78 -3.45 -9.72
N ALA A 128 -15.69 -3.36 -8.95
CA ALA A 128 -14.35 -3.52 -9.46
C ALA A 128 -13.77 -4.85 -8.98
N ALA A 129 -13.01 -5.52 -9.84
CA ALA A 129 -12.26 -6.71 -9.48
C ALA A 129 -10.82 -6.60 -10.00
N LEU A 130 -9.87 -7.10 -9.23
CA LEU A 130 -8.48 -7.21 -9.65
C LEU A 130 -8.39 -8.03 -10.95
N GLY A 131 -7.49 -7.63 -11.84
CA GLY A 131 -7.29 -8.32 -13.13
C GLY A 131 -8.34 -8.03 -14.20
N GLN A 132 -9.40 -7.29 -13.88
CA GLN A 132 -10.39 -6.80 -14.83
C GLN A 132 -10.09 -5.36 -15.29
N GLN A 133 -10.86 -4.87 -16.28
CA GLN A 133 -10.74 -3.51 -16.77
C GLN A 133 -11.04 -2.49 -15.65
N GLU A 134 -10.10 -1.57 -15.41
CA GLU A 134 -10.19 -0.54 -14.37
C GLU A 134 -11.14 0.61 -14.77
N TRP A 135 -12.45 0.32 -14.90
CA TRP A 135 -13.48 1.29 -15.30
C TRP A 135 -13.44 2.59 -14.47
N PHE A 136 -13.06 2.48 -13.19
CA PHE A 136 -13.00 3.59 -12.25
C PHE A 136 -11.90 4.62 -12.55
N LYS A 137 -10.94 4.27 -13.41
CA LYS A 137 -9.91 5.19 -13.92
C LYS A 137 -10.28 5.81 -15.28
N THR A 138 -11.51 5.64 -15.74
CA THR A 138 -12.00 6.19 -17.02
C THR A 138 -12.86 7.43 -16.80
N LYS A 139 -12.96 8.29 -17.82
CA LYS A 139 -13.82 9.49 -17.77
C LYS A 139 -15.32 9.14 -17.69
N GLU A 140 -15.72 8.07 -18.36
CA GLU A 140 -17.13 7.69 -18.49
C GLU A 140 -17.70 7.17 -17.17
N TYR A 141 -16.98 6.21 -16.56
CA TYR A 141 -17.48 5.50 -15.39
C TYR A 141 -16.89 6.00 -14.08
N GLY A 142 -15.65 6.50 -14.06
CA GLY A 142 -14.99 6.97 -12.85
C GLY A 142 -14.36 8.36 -12.99
N PHE A 143 -13.09 8.46 -12.60
CA PHE A 143 -12.29 9.67 -12.69
C PHE A 143 -10.94 9.35 -13.33
N LEU A 144 -10.57 10.11 -14.36
CA LEU A 144 -9.20 10.10 -14.88
C LEU A 144 -8.22 10.56 -13.79
N ALA A 145 -7.00 10.05 -13.83
CA ALA A 145 -5.95 10.47 -12.92
C ALA A 145 -5.58 11.95 -13.13
N GLU A 146 -5.45 12.68 -12.03
CA GLU A 146 -4.88 14.02 -12.00
C GLU A 146 -3.35 13.92 -12.12
N ASN A 147 -2.76 14.50 -13.17
CA ASN A 147 -1.32 14.50 -13.50
C ASN A 147 -0.43 13.57 -12.63
N THR A 148 -0.35 12.29 -13.00
CA THR A 148 0.36 11.24 -12.25
C THR A 148 1.87 11.45 -12.13
N LYS A 149 2.44 12.46 -12.79
CA LYS A 149 3.84 12.89 -12.58
C LYS A 149 4.00 13.76 -11.34
N LYS A 150 2.93 14.37 -10.85
CA LYS A 150 2.95 15.38 -9.79
C LYS A 150 1.92 15.14 -8.68
N THR A 151 1.02 14.17 -8.83
CA THR A 151 -0.05 13.91 -7.87
C THR A 151 -0.20 12.40 -7.67
N LEU A 152 -0.30 11.99 -6.41
CA LEU A 152 -0.73 10.65 -6.04
C LEU A 152 -2.25 10.58 -6.13
N ASN A 153 -2.76 9.72 -7.01
CA ASN A 153 -4.19 9.50 -7.18
C ASN A 153 -4.62 8.28 -6.37
N ILE A 154 -5.70 8.40 -5.62
CA ILE A 154 -6.25 7.34 -4.80
C ILE A 154 -7.72 7.19 -5.13
N TRP A 155 -8.10 6.06 -5.71
CA TRP A 155 -9.49 5.70 -5.95
C TRP A 155 -10.00 4.89 -4.78
N ILE A 156 -11.09 5.35 -4.16
CA ILE A 156 -11.78 4.64 -3.09
C ILE A 156 -13.04 4.00 -3.67
N LEU A 157 -13.20 2.70 -3.48
CA LEU A 157 -14.25 1.89 -4.12
C LEU A 157 -15.06 1.15 -3.05
N ASP A 158 -16.39 1.13 -3.16
CA ASP A 158 -17.24 0.31 -2.28
C ASP A 158 -17.14 -1.19 -2.53
N SER A 159 -16.70 -1.57 -3.73
CA SER A 159 -16.59 -2.94 -4.19
C SER A 159 -15.28 -3.09 -4.96
N LEU A 160 -14.29 -3.65 -4.29
CA LEU A 160 -13.03 -4.06 -4.89
C LEU A 160 -12.79 -5.49 -4.45
N TYR A 161 -12.80 -6.40 -5.42
CA TYR A 161 -12.66 -7.84 -5.21
C TYR A 161 -11.35 -8.36 -5.78
N ASP A 162 -10.86 -9.48 -5.27
CA ASP A 162 -9.76 -10.21 -5.89
C ASP A 162 -10.27 -11.11 -7.03
N GLU A 163 -9.38 -11.92 -7.60
CA GLU A 163 -9.70 -12.82 -8.73
C GLU A 163 -10.69 -13.93 -8.32
N ASP A 164 -10.78 -14.25 -7.03
CA ASP A 164 -11.66 -15.26 -6.46
C ASP A 164 -13.02 -14.67 -6.03
N GLY A 165 -13.16 -13.34 -6.07
CA GLY A 165 -14.38 -12.61 -5.72
C GLY A 165 -14.48 -12.23 -4.24
N ASP A 166 -13.41 -12.40 -3.46
CA ASP A 166 -13.34 -12.00 -2.06
C ASP A 166 -13.00 -10.50 -1.92
N ASP A 167 -13.39 -9.89 -0.79
CA ASP A 167 -13.10 -8.47 -0.51
C ASP A 167 -11.59 -8.22 -0.52
N PHE A 168 -11.16 -7.37 -1.44
CA PHE A 168 -9.77 -7.02 -1.65
C PHE A 168 -9.48 -5.62 -1.11
N ALA A 169 -8.48 -5.50 -0.24
CA ALA A 169 -8.25 -4.29 0.53
C ALA A 169 -7.73 -3.13 -0.32
N GLY A 170 -6.83 -3.42 -1.25
CA GLY A 170 -6.27 -2.42 -2.14
C GLY A 170 -5.10 -2.94 -2.95
N TYR A 171 -4.62 -2.06 -3.83
CA TYR A 171 -3.35 -2.23 -4.52
C TYR A 171 -2.82 -0.88 -4.99
N ALA A 172 -1.50 -0.81 -5.16
CA ALA A 172 -0.81 0.27 -5.85
C ALA A 172 -0.42 -0.12 -7.28
N SER A 173 -0.41 0.87 -8.17
CA SER A 173 0.14 0.74 -9.52
C SER A 173 1.63 0.35 -9.48
N PRO A 174 2.11 -0.45 -10.45
CA PRO A 174 3.53 -0.77 -10.57
C PRO A 174 4.39 0.46 -10.87
N LEU A 175 5.70 0.34 -10.69
CA LEU A 175 6.70 1.34 -11.08
C LEU A 175 7.03 1.33 -12.58
N SER A 176 6.21 0.67 -13.41
CA SER A 176 6.34 0.60 -14.86
C SER A 176 4.96 0.68 -15.55
N GLY A 177 4.92 0.61 -16.89
CA GLY A 177 3.68 0.65 -17.67
C GLY A 177 3.13 2.06 -17.92
N ASP A 178 1.89 2.13 -18.40
CA ASP A 178 1.25 3.40 -18.75
C ASP A 178 0.95 4.23 -17.50
N ARG A 179 1.66 5.36 -17.41
CA ARG A 179 1.59 6.29 -16.29
C ARG A 179 0.22 6.94 -16.12
N ASN A 180 -0.64 6.96 -17.13
CA ASN A 180 -1.98 7.55 -17.01
C ASN A 180 -2.86 6.80 -16.01
N TYR A 181 -2.55 5.54 -15.72
CA TYR A 181 -3.32 4.67 -14.81
C TYR A 181 -2.67 4.53 -13.42
N TRP A 182 -1.60 5.27 -13.14
CA TRP A 182 -0.86 5.16 -11.90
C TRP A 182 -1.59 5.76 -10.69
N GLY A 183 -1.49 5.08 -9.55
CA GLY A 183 -2.06 5.48 -8.27
C GLY A 183 -2.44 4.25 -7.43
N ILE A 184 -3.38 4.43 -6.50
CA ILE A 184 -3.83 3.39 -5.57
C ILE A 184 -5.32 3.18 -5.74
N ALA A 185 -5.77 1.93 -5.77
CA ALA A 185 -7.17 1.60 -5.54
C ALA A 185 -7.30 1.01 -4.13
N LEU A 186 -8.28 1.48 -3.37
CA LEU A 186 -8.53 1.04 -2.01
C LEU A 186 -10.01 0.74 -1.83
N ASN A 187 -10.32 -0.38 -1.20
CA ASN A 187 -11.66 -0.69 -0.77
C ASN A 187 -12.05 0.21 0.41
N SER A 188 -13.19 0.87 0.29
CA SER A 188 -13.71 1.85 1.25
C SER A 188 -13.89 1.29 2.66
N LEU A 189 -14.05 -0.04 2.79
CA LEU A 189 -14.12 -0.74 4.08
C LEU A 189 -12.82 -0.63 4.90
N TYR A 190 -11.68 -0.49 4.22
CA TYR A 190 -10.34 -0.41 4.81
C TYR A 190 -9.80 1.04 4.89
N PHE A 191 -10.61 2.01 4.43
CA PHE A 191 -10.33 3.42 4.65
C PHE A 191 -10.53 3.79 6.13
N TYR A 192 -9.89 4.87 6.59
CA TYR A 192 -10.10 5.35 7.96
C TYR A 192 -11.59 5.51 8.29
N ASP A 193 -12.00 4.90 9.41
CA ASP A 193 -13.36 4.97 9.93
C ASP A 193 -13.34 5.37 11.42
N PRO A 194 -13.90 6.52 11.80
CA PRO A 194 -13.96 6.92 13.21
C PRO A 194 -14.95 6.09 14.03
N SER A 195 -15.86 5.35 13.39
CA SER A 195 -16.87 4.52 14.05
C SER A 195 -17.15 3.25 13.22
N PRO A 196 -16.17 2.34 13.10
CA PRO A 196 -16.31 1.14 12.29
C PRO A 196 -17.46 0.28 12.80
N SER A 197 -18.31 -0.18 11.88
CA SER A 197 -19.43 -1.10 12.19
C SER A 197 -19.20 -2.53 11.71
N ASN A 198 -18.22 -2.75 10.82
CA ASN A 198 -17.91 -4.08 10.29
C ASN A 198 -17.17 -4.91 11.37
N GLN A 199 -17.89 -5.86 11.97
CA GLN A 199 -17.38 -6.69 13.07
C GLN A 199 -16.16 -7.53 12.68
N ASN A 200 -16.07 -7.97 11.42
CA ASN A 200 -14.92 -8.74 10.96
C ASN A 200 -13.66 -7.87 10.96
N LEU A 201 -13.74 -6.65 10.42
CA LEU A 201 -12.61 -5.72 10.39
C LEU A 201 -12.21 -5.24 11.79
N ILE A 202 -13.18 -5.02 12.68
CA ILE A 202 -12.90 -4.69 14.08
C ILE A 202 -12.13 -5.82 14.75
N LYS A 203 -12.56 -7.08 14.54
CA LYS A 203 -11.93 -8.26 15.14
C LYS A 203 -10.47 -8.43 14.71
N VAL A 204 -10.14 -8.13 13.46
CA VAL A 204 -8.77 -8.26 12.92
C VAL A 204 -7.95 -6.96 13.02
N GLY A 205 -8.56 -5.85 13.45
CA GLY A 205 -7.87 -4.57 13.66
C GLY A 205 -7.59 -3.79 12.37
N HIS A 206 -8.49 -3.81 11.37
CA HIS A 206 -8.31 -3.11 10.10
C HIS A 206 -9.19 -1.87 9.94
N THR A 207 -9.08 -0.93 10.89
CA THR A 207 -10.02 0.20 10.99
C THR A 207 -9.35 1.57 11.16
N LYS A 208 -8.01 1.64 11.31
CA LYS A 208 -7.30 2.91 11.56
C LYS A 208 -6.67 3.54 10.31
N GLY A 209 -6.96 3.04 9.11
CA GLY A 209 -6.50 3.63 7.85
C GLY A 209 -5.02 3.38 7.52
N LYS A 210 -4.35 2.43 8.21
CA LYS A 210 -2.96 2.03 7.92
C LYS A 210 -2.84 1.06 6.75
N ILE A 211 -3.95 0.51 6.26
CA ILE A 211 -3.98 -0.15 4.96
C ILE A 211 -3.57 0.82 3.85
N LEU A 212 -4.04 2.07 3.89
CA LEU A 212 -3.58 3.04 2.90
C LEU A 212 -2.10 3.40 3.08
N VAL A 213 -1.58 3.41 4.32
CA VAL A 213 -0.14 3.60 4.57
C VAL A 213 0.67 2.49 3.88
N HIS A 214 0.22 1.24 3.99
CA HIS A 214 0.78 0.07 3.33
C HIS A 214 0.77 0.21 1.79
N GLU A 215 -0.38 0.57 1.19
CA GLU A 215 -0.46 0.77 -0.26
C GLU A 215 0.44 1.90 -0.76
N VAL A 216 0.60 2.97 0.02
CA VAL A 216 1.52 4.05 -0.32
C VAL A 216 2.99 3.57 -0.24
N GLY A 217 3.30 2.63 0.66
CA GLY A 217 4.57 1.91 0.65
C GLY A 217 4.82 1.18 -0.67
N HIS A 218 3.83 0.41 -1.16
CA HIS A 218 3.90 -0.23 -2.48
C HIS A 218 4.03 0.78 -3.63
N TYR A 219 3.29 1.90 -3.57
CA TYR A 219 3.40 2.96 -4.56
C TYR A 219 4.82 3.53 -4.65
N PHE A 220 5.58 3.53 -3.55
CA PHE A 220 6.99 3.89 -3.49
C PHE A 220 7.96 2.70 -3.62
N GLY A 221 7.49 1.55 -4.11
CA GLY A 221 8.35 0.42 -4.49
C GLY A 221 8.71 -0.53 -3.35
N LEU A 222 8.08 -0.43 -2.19
CA LEU A 222 8.24 -1.42 -1.13
C LEU A 222 7.50 -2.70 -1.47
N TYR A 223 8.03 -3.83 -1.00
CA TYR A 223 7.38 -5.13 -1.09
C TYR A 223 6.91 -5.57 0.28
N HIS A 224 5.99 -6.53 0.27
CA HIS A 224 5.71 -7.37 1.42
C HIS A 224 6.99 -7.96 2.00
N LEU A 225 7.02 -8.16 3.33
CA LEU A 225 8.22 -8.61 4.03
C LEU A 225 8.67 -10.01 3.60
N SER A 226 7.73 -10.90 3.28
CA SER A 226 8.08 -12.25 2.77
C SER A 226 8.61 -12.24 1.34
N GLY A 227 8.59 -11.07 0.69
CA GLY A 227 8.99 -10.86 -0.68
C GLY A 227 8.01 -11.46 -1.70
N PRO A 228 8.24 -11.20 -2.99
CA PRO A 228 7.30 -11.58 -4.06
C PRO A 228 7.02 -13.09 -4.17
N LYS A 229 8.01 -13.92 -3.86
CA LYS A 229 7.89 -15.39 -3.93
C LYS A 229 7.33 -16.00 -2.62
N GLY A 230 7.19 -15.20 -1.56
CA GLY A 230 6.95 -15.70 -0.20
C GLY A 230 8.06 -16.67 0.26
N ASN A 231 7.79 -17.45 1.30
CA ASN A 231 8.64 -18.56 1.76
C ASN A 231 10.10 -18.16 1.96
N CYS A 232 10.34 -17.13 2.78
CA CYS A 232 11.68 -16.60 3.07
C CYS A 232 12.33 -15.96 1.84
N GLY A 233 11.50 -15.35 0.99
CA GLY A 233 11.92 -14.47 -0.07
C GLY A 233 12.50 -13.17 0.48
N TYR A 234 12.96 -12.33 -0.45
CA TYR A 234 13.56 -11.04 -0.13
C TYR A 234 12.65 -9.91 -0.64
N ASP A 235 12.38 -8.93 0.21
CA ASP A 235 11.68 -7.68 -0.12
C ASP A 235 12.61 -6.62 -0.77
N LEU A 236 13.86 -7.02 -1.00
CA LEU A 236 15.00 -6.21 -1.46
C LEU A 236 15.45 -5.13 -0.47
N VAL A 237 15.08 -5.21 0.80
CA VAL A 237 15.53 -4.30 1.85
C VAL A 237 16.43 -5.08 2.82
N SER A 238 17.62 -4.55 3.11
CA SER A 238 18.63 -5.32 3.86
C SER A 238 18.41 -5.32 5.38
N ASP A 239 17.61 -4.38 5.90
CA ASP A 239 17.36 -4.23 7.34
C ASP A 239 15.99 -4.76 7.78
N THR A 240 15.27 -5.43 6.88
CA THR A 240 14.09 -6.25 7.17
C THR A 240 14.52 -7.71 7.29
N PRO A 241 14.28 -8.39 8.43
CA PRO A 241 14.54 -9.81 8.56
C PRO A 241 13.74 -10.64 7.55
N PRO A 242 14.27 -11.75 7.03
CA PRO A 242 13.50 -12.67 6.20
C PRO A 242 12.24 -13.18 6.91
N ALA A 243 11.11 -13.14 6.19
CA ALA A 243 9.83 -13.64 6.67
C ALA A 243 9.34 -14.81 5.80
N PRO A 244 8.86 -15.92 6.39
CA PRO A 244 8.34 -17.04 5.61
C PRO A 244 6.97 -16.71 5.00
N LYS A 245 6.21 -15.79 5.59
CA LYS A 245 4.84 -15.43 5.22
C LYS A 245 4.47 -14.06 5.78
N GLU A 246 3.33 -13.56 5.35
CA GLU A 246 2.65 -12.43 6.00
C GLU A 246 1.93 -12.86 7.28
N HIS A 247 1.82 -11.94 8.23
CA HIS A 247 1.18 -12.15 9.52
C HIS A 247 -0.13 -11.39 9.60
N TYR A 248 -1.21 -12.06 10.03
CA TYR A 248 -2.56 -11.50 9.97
C TYR A 248 -3.15 -11.22 11.34
N GLY A 249 -3.79 -10.05 11.47
CA GLY A 249 -4.40 -9.61 12.73
C GLY A 249 -3.36 -9.38 13.84
N PHE A 250 -3.75 -9.63 15.08
CA PHE A 250 -2.92 -9.33 16.25
C PHE A 250 -1.88 -10.42 16.53
N GLN A 251 -0.61 -10.06 16.43
CA GLN A 251 0.54 -10.90 16.77
C GLN A 251 0.99 -10.72 18.23
N LYS A 252 1.69 -11.72 18.76
CA LYS A 252 2.33 -11.66 20.08
C LYS A 252 3.83 -11.51 19.93
N HIS A 253 4.43 -10.60 20.68
CA HIS A 253 5.88 -10.47 20.79
C HIS A 253 6.41 -11.27 21.99
N PRO A 254 7.56 -11.97 21.88
CA PRO A 254 8.37 -12.12 20.67
C PRO A 254 7.73 -13.06 19.64
N LEU A 255 7.89 -12.72 18.37
CA LEU A 255 7.52 -13.58 17.24
C LEU A 255 8.80 -13.93 16.48
N LYS A 256 9.07 -15.22 16.35
CA LYS A 256 10.22 -15.73 15.62
C LYS A 256 9.81 -16.87 14.72
N GLU A 257 10.37 -16.92 13.53
CA GLU A 257 10.13 -17.98 12.57
C GLU A 257 11.43 -18.35 11.84
N VAL A 258 11.47 -19.55 11.26
CA VAL A 258 12.68 -20.10 10.63
C VAL A 258 12.69 -19.79 9.15
N CYS A 259 13.81 -19.25 8.68
CA CYS A 259 14.13 -19.07 7.28
C CYS A 259 15.52 -19.60 6.96
N HIS A 260 15.65 -20.42 5.92
CA HIS A 260 16.93 -21.01 5.49
C HIS A 260 17.70 -21.71 6.63
N GLY A 261 16.97 -22.36 7.54
CA GLY A 261 17.54 -23.07 8.70
C GLY A 261 17.97 -22.18 9.88
N VAL A 262 17.68 -20.88 9.82
CA VAL A 262 18.01 -19.89 10.87
C VAL A 262 16.73 -19.25 11.41
N GLU A 263 16.64 -19.09 12.73
CA GLU A 263 15.50 -18.42 13.38
C GLU A 263 15.68 -16.89 13.31
N TYR A 264 14.69 -16.18 12.77
CA TYR A 264 14.68 -14.72 12.65
C TYR A 264 13.52 -14.10 13.45
N PRO A 265 13.75 -12.95 14.13
CA PRO A 265 12.67 -12.16 14.69
C PRO A 265 11.82 -11.59 13.55
N GLN A 266 10.51 -11.78 13.63
CA GLN A 266 9.58 -11.34 12.59
C GLN A 266 9.15 -9.90 12.85
N MET A 267 9.34 -9.03 11.86
CA MET A 267 9.03 -7.61 11.96
C MET A 267 7.54 -7.32 11.73
N PHE A 268 6.67 -8.00 12.48
CA PHE A 268 5.21 -7.92 12.35
C PHE A 268 4.62 -6.52 12.59
N VAL A 269 5.43 -5.60 13.12
CA VAL A 269 5.09 -4.19 13.34
C VAL A 269 5.38 -3.30 12.14
N ASN A 270 5.93 -3.85 11.05
CA ASN A 270 6.21 -3.09 9.83
C ASN A 270 4.91 -2.74 9.10
N TYR A 271 4.83 -1.55 8.49
CA TYR A 271 3.68 -1.19 7.66
C TYR A 271 3.49 -2.11 6.44
N MET A 272 4.55 -2.80 5.99
CA MET A 272 4.51 -3.75 4.85
C MET A 272 4.13 -5.19 5.23
N ASP A 273 3.72 -5.45 6.48
CA ASP A 273 3.09 -6.70 6.90
C ASP A 273 1.54 -6.54 6.89
N TYR A 274 0.81 -7.65 7.07
CA TYR A 274 -0.66 -7.71 7.07
C TYR A 274 -1.28 -7.71 8.47
N THR A 275 -0.51 -7.32 9.47
CA THR A 275 -0.97 -7.28 10.86
C THR A 275 -2.01 -6.19 11.09
N ALA A 276 -2.68 -6.27 12.23
CA ALA A 276 -3.62 -5.25 12.69
C ALA A 276 -3.00 -3.84 12.62
N ASP A 277 -3.80 -2.86 12.25
CA ASP A 277 -3.41 -1.45 12.19
C ASP A 277 -2.78 -0.98 13.51
N GLU A 278 -3.30 -1.41 14.66
CA GLU A 278 -2.76 -1.09 15.98
C GLU A 278 -1.29 -1.48 16.16
N GLN A 279 -0.81 -2.50 15.43
CA GLN A 279 0.55 -3.04 15.58
C GLN A 279 1.50 -2.53 14.50
N ARG A 280 0.98 -2.12 13.35
CA ARG A 280 1.77 -1.52 12.28
C ARG A 280 2.20 -0.12 12.68
N THR A 281 3.49 0.06 12.86
CA THR A 281 4.05 1.25 13.52
C THR A 281 5.22 1.86 12.79
N MET A 282 5.91 1.12 11.92
CA MET A 282 7.16 1.62 11.34
C MET A 282 7.42 1.20 9.90
N PHE A 283 8.12 2.08 9.18
CA PHE A 283 9.02 1.71 8.09
C PHE A 283 10.45 1.68 8.61
N THR A 284 11.30 0.81 8.04
CA THR A 284 12.74 0.78 8.35
C THR A 284 13.50 1.89 7.62
N LYS A 285 14.74 2.14 8.03
CA LYS A 285 15.67 3.05 7.33
C LYS A 285 15.97 2.56 5.91
N GLY A 286 16.13 1.26 5.72
CA GLY A 286 16.32 0.64 4.41
C GLY A 286 15.09 0.78 3.51
N GLN A 287 13.88 0.67 4.05
CA GLN A 287 12.64 0.95 3.33
C GLN A 287 12.58 2.42 2.90
N ALA A 288 12.90 3.37 3.79
CA ALA A 288 12.98 4.79 3.41
C ALA A 288 14.00 5.02 2.27
N ASN A 289 15.17 4.40 2.34
CA ASN A 289 16.18 4.44 1.28
C ASN A 289 15.64 3.90 -0.07
N LYS A 290 14.88 2.80 -0.05
CA LYS A 290 14.21 2.25 -1.23
C LYS A 290 13.15 3.20 -1.79
N MET A 291 12.39 3.88 -0.94
CA MET A 291 11.47 4.93 -1.41
C MET A 291 12.24 6.07 -2.10
N PHE A 292 13.39 6.50 -1.56
CA PHE A 292 14.21 7.59 -2.12
C PHE A 292 14.74 7.26 -3.51
N PHE A 293 15.07 6.00 -3.75
CA PHE A 293 15.44 5.53 -5.07
C PHE A 293 14.38 5.87 -6.13
N THR A 294 13.08 5.75 -5.81
CA THR A 294 12.03 6.05 -6.79
C THR A 294 11.98 7.53 -7.22
N PHE A 295 12.57 8.43 -6.42
CA PHE A 295 12.64 9.87 -6.69
C PHE A 295 13.93 10.32 -7.39
N GLN A 296 14.88 9.42 -7.68
CA GLN A 296 16.14 9.80 -8.33
C GLN A 296 15.92 10.16 -9.81
N ASP A 297 16.91 10.81 -10.43
CA ASP A 297 16.84 11.18 -11.84
C ASP A 297 16.61 9.97 -12.75
N GLY A 298 15.69 10.11 -13.70
CA GLY A 298 15.26 9.02 -14.59
C GLY A 298 14.34 7.99 -13.92
N LYS A 299 14.06 8.11 -12.62
CA LYS A 299 13.17 7.21 -11.89
C LYS A 299 11.72 7.65 -11.94
N PRO A 300 10.78 6.73 -11.68
CA PRO A 300 9.40 7.04 -11.98
C PRO A 300 8.81 8.16 -11.13
N HIS A 301 9.21 8.33 -9.88
CA HIS A 301 8.67 9.38 -9.01
C HIS A 301 9.53 10.64 -8.98
N GLN A 302 10.52 10.78 -9.87
CA GLN A 302 11.46 11.92 -9.86
C GLN A 302 10.80 13.31 -9.80
N LYS A 303 9.59 13.48 -10.36
CA LYS A 303 8.85 14.76 -10.39
C LYS A 303 7.77 14.90 -9.32
N LEU A 304 7.50 13.84 -8.57
CA LEU A 304 6.39 13.79 -7.62
C LEU A 304 6.77 14.54 -6.35
N GLY A 305 5.93 15.51 -5.96
CA GLY A 305 6.16 16.33 -4.76
C GLY A 305 7.34 17.31 -4.84
N LEU A 306 7.83 17.62 -6.05
CA LEU A 306 8.70 18.77 -6.29
C LEU A 306 7.90 20.06 -6.14
N LYS A 307 8.41 21.01 -5.32
CA LYS A 307 7.96 22.40 -5.40
C LYS A 307 8.48 22.96 -6.73
N LYS A 308 7.58 23.57 -7.52
CA LYS A 308 7.95 24.13 -8.84
C LYS A 308 9.11 25.11 -8.71
#